data_AF-A0A8H2ZPQ6-F1
#
_entry.id   AF-A0A8H2ZPQ6-F1
#
_cell.length_a   1.000
_cell.length_b   1.000
_cell.length_c   1.000
_cell.angle_alpha   90.00
_cell.angle_beta   90.00
_cell.angle_gamma   90.00
#
_symmetry.space_group_name_H-M   'P 1'
#
loop_
_entity.id
_entity.type
_entity.pdbx_description
1 polymer ?
#
loop_
_entity_poly.entity_id
_entity_poly.type
_entity_poly.pdbx_seq_one_letter_code
_entity_poly.pdbx_strand_id
1 'polypeptide(L)' 'MGVITVVNNSTSDIYVSVTYDGNDFQKGGSELWTLLKANGGKDTWGYRNDNQIARVVRSQNAGAPVESYLAVQDKTLYIN' A
#
# COMPACT_ATOMS: atom_id res chain seq x y z
N MET A 1 -4.79 -15.33 7.29
CA MET A 1 -3.83 -14.23 7.05
C MET A 1 -4.55 -13.24 6.22
N GLY A 2 -4.85 -12.07 6.78
CA GLY A 2 -5.57 -11.08 6.00
C GLY A 2 -4.61 -10.26 5.16
N VAL A 3 -5.20 -9.71 4.12
CA VAL A 3 -4.46 -9.17 2.98
C VAL A 3 -4.88 -7.75 2.71
N ILE A 4 -3.93 -6.92 2.30
CA ILE A 4 -4.22 -5.59 1.79
C ILE A 4 -3.99 -5.62 0.29
N THR A 5 -5.02 -5.27 -0.47
CA THR A 5 -4.92 -5.13 -1.93
C THR A 5 -4.98 -3.66 -2.28
N VAL A 6 -3.99 -3.17 -3.03
CA VAL A 6 -4.00 -1.81 -3.56
C VAL A 6 -4.11 -1.88 -5.08
N VAL A 7 -5.03 -1.09 -5.63
CA VAL A 7 -5.27 -0.97 -7.06
C VAL A 7 -4.99 0.46 -7.49
N ASN A 8 -4.10 0.63 -8.46
CA ASN A 8 -3.89 1.89 -9.16
C ASN A 8 -4.97 2.05 -10.24
N ASN A 9 -5.99 2.84 -9.94
CA ASN A 9 -7.05 3.21 -10.86
C ASN A 9 -6.79 4.57 -11.55
N SER A 10 -5.61 5.15 -11.34
CA SER A 10 -5.18 6.38 -12.02
C SER A 10 -4.75 6.13 -13.46
N THR A 11 -4.59 7.22 -14.22
CA THR A 11 -4.11 7.19 -15.60
C THR A 11 -2.59 7.10 -15.72
N SER A 12 -1.86 7.12 -14.60
CA SER A 12 -0.39 7.16 -14.57
C SER A 12 0.16 6.02 -13.74
N ASP A 13 1.37 5.57 -14.06
CA ASP A 13 2.10 4.64 -13.21
C ASP A 13 2.39 5.33 -11.86
N ILE A 14 2.26 4.57 -10.76
CA ILE A 14 2.54 5.08 -9.41
C ILE A 14 3.43 4.09 -8.67
N TYR A 15 4.27 4.62 -7.79
CA TYR A 15 4.96 3.84 -6.78
C TYR A 15 4.14 3.85 -5.50
N VAL A 16 3.96 2.68 -4.88
CA VAL A 16 3.32 2.55 -3.57
C VAL A 16 4.25 1.94 -2.55
N SER A 17 4.17 2.42 -1.32
CA SER A 17 4.85 1.84 -0.15
C SER A 17 3.78 1.55 0.92
N VAL A 18 3.84 0.36 1.53
CA VAL A 18 2.82 -0.11 2.47
C VAL A 18 3.47 -0.40 3.82
N THR A 19 3.13 0.43 4.79
CA THR A 19 3.63 0.32 6.17
C THR A 19 2.47 -0.07 7.08
N TYR A 20 2.66 -1.08 7.92
CA TYR A 20 1.65 -1.50 8.89
C TYR A 20 1.86 -0.80 10.23
N ASP A 21 0.81 -0.23 10.81
CA ASP A 21 0.84 0.46 12.10
C ASP A 21 0.27 -0.46 13.21
N GLY A 22 1.00 -0.60 14.33
CA GLY A 22 0.62 -1.44 15.47
C GLY A 22 1.75 -1.53 16.51
N ASN A 23 1.54 -2.21 17.65
CA ASN A 23 2.51 -2.31 18.77
C ASN A 23 3.90 -2.91 18.42
N ASP A 24 4.15 -3.25 17.16
CA ASP A 24 5.39 -3.85 16.66
C ASP A 24 5.91 -3.11 15.41
N PHE A 25 5.83 -1.78 15.42
CA PHE A 25 6.57 -0.92 14.49
C PHE A 25 8.04 -1.39 14.47
N GLN A 26 8.52 -1.84 13.30
CA GLN A 26 9.87 -2.39 12.98
C GLN A 26 9.95 -3.88 12.60
N LYS A 27 8.87 -4.69 12.67
CA LYS A 27 8.97 -6.13 12.32
C LYS A 27 8.39 -6.56 10.97
N GLY A 28 8.29 -5.68 9.97
CA GLY A 28 7.89 -6.09 8.60
C GLY A 28 6.93 -5.17 7.85
N GLY A 29 6.93 -3.86 8.13
CA GLY A 29 6.54 -2.92 7.08
C GLY A 29 7.63 -2.93 6.01
N SER A 30 7.27 -3.11 4.74
CA SER A 30 8.24 -2.97 3.66
C SER A 30 8.16 -1.53 3.18
N GLU A 31 9.13 -0.71 3.57
CA GLU A 31 9.29 0.65 3.03
C GLU A 31 9.66 0.62 1.52
N LEU A 32 9.83 -0.58 0.94
CA LEU A 32 10.12 -0.76 -0.47
C LEU A 32 8.97 -0.23 -1.34
N TRP A 33 9.36 0.57 -2.32
CA TRP A 33 8.46 1.10 -3.31
C TRP A 33 8.16 0.06 -4.38
N THR A 34 6.88 -0.23 -4.56
CA THR A 34 6.37 -1.14 -5.58
C THR A 34 5.71 -0.33 -6.70
N LEU A 35 6.10 -0.59 -7.95
CA LEU A 35 5.48 0.06 -9.11
C LEU A 35 4.14 -0.60 -9.43
N LEU A 36 3.07 0.17 -9.40
CA LEU A 36 1.75 -0.23 -9.90
C LEU A 36 1.48 0.47 -11.23
N LYS A 37 1.24 -0.34 -12.27
CA LYS A 37 0.88 0.17 -13.59
C LYS A 37 -0.46 0.90 -13.58
N ALA A 38 -0.57 1.94 -14.42
CA ALA A 38 -1.81 2.67 -14.65
C ALA A 38 -2.97 1.73 -15.04
N ASN A 39 -4.20 2.22 -14.87
CA ASN A 39 -5.42 1.57 -15.38
C ASN A 39 -5.68 0.15 -14.84
N GLY A 40 -5.53 -0.03 -13.52
CA GLY A 40 -5.92 -1.26 -12.82
C GLY A 40 -4.76 -2.15 -12.37
N GLY A 41 -3.51 -1.68 -12.48
CA GLY A 41 -2.37 -2.37 -11.90
C GLY A 41 -2.55 -2.54 -10.39
N LYS A 42 -2.20 -3.71 -9.84
CA LYS A 42 -2.46 -4.04 -8.45
C LYS A 42 -1.36 -4.89 -7.85
N ASP A 43 -1.25 -4.83 -6.54
CA ASP A 43 -0.47 -5.78 -5.76
C ASP A 43 -1.15 -6.05 -4.42
N THR A 44 -0.71 -7.11 -3.74
CA THR A 44 -1.28 -7.61 -2.50
C THR A 44 -0.19 -7.88 -1.47
N TRP A 45 -0.37 -7.33 -0.27
CA TRP A 45 0.53 -7.55 0.86
C TRP A 45 -0.20 -8.37 1.93
N GLY A 46 0.31 -9.58 2.18
CA GLY A 46 -0.35 -10.59 3.01
C GLY A 46 0.53 -11.07 4.16
N TYR A 47 1.10 -10.15 4.94
CA TYR A 47 2.09 -10.53 5.93
C TYR A 47 1.51 -11.02 7.28
N ARG A 48 0.25 -10.73 7.65
CA ARG A 48 -0.22 -10.88 9.05
C ARG A 48 -1.71 -11.24 9.23
N ASN A 49 -2.09 -11.61 10.46
CA ASN A 49 -3.42 -12.14 10.83
C ASN A 49 -4.32 -11.19 11.63
N ASP A 50 -3.76 -10.20 12.34
CA ASP A 50 -4.52 -9.40 13.31
C ASP A 50 -4.90 -8.03 12.76
N ASN A 51 -6.06 -7.50 13.16
CA ASN A 51 -6.70 -6.23 12.79
C ASN A 51 -5.75 -5.04 12.63
N GLN A 52 -5.01 -5.01 11.52
CA GLN A 52 -4.01 -3.99 11.24
C GLN A 52 -4.57 -2.96 10.27
N ILE A 53 -4.27 -1.70 10.57
CA ILE A 53 -4.37 -0.61 9.62
C ILE A 53 -2.99 -0.49 8.98
N ALA A 54 -2.95 -0.41 7.65
CA ALA A 54 -1.73 -0.03 6.94
C ALA A 54 -1.85 1.38 6.39
N ARG A 55 -0.77 2.11 6.51
CA ARG A 55 -0.54 3.33 5.76
C ARG A 55 0.00 2.96 4.38
N VAL A 56 -0.78 3.29 3.36
CA VAL A 56 -0.34 3.17 1.96
C VAL A 56 0.05 4.56 1.50
N VAL A 57 1.26 4.69 0.97
CA VAL A 57 1.78 5.94 0.47
C VAL A 57 2.02 5.81 -1.03
N ARG A 58 1.53 6.77 -1.83
CA ARG A 58 1.80 6.80 -3.28
C ARG A 58 2.67 7.97 -3.68
N SER A 59 3.44 7.78 -4.74
CA SER A 59 4.15 8.86 -5.44
C SER A 59 4.32 8.57 -6.92
N GLN A 60 4.46 9.64 -7.72
CA GLN A 60 4.89 9.53 -9.14
C GLN A 60 6.35 9.10 -9.25
N ASN A 61 7.19 9.46 -8.27
CA ASN A 61 8.60 9.09 -8.22
C ASN A 61 8.89 8.48 -6.85
N ALA A 62 9.57 7.32 -6.80
CA ALA A 62 9.91 6.68 -5.54
C ALA A 62 10.62 7.67 -4.57
N GLY A 63 10.03 7.89 -3.38
CA GLY A 63 10.63 8.69 -2.31
C GLY A 63 10.37 10.21 -2.33
N ALA A 64 9.64 10.78 -3.29
CA ALA A 64 9.30 12.23 -3.34
C ALA A 64 7.77 12.44 -3.28
N PRO A 65 7.24 13.67 -3.10
CA PRO A 65 6.08 13.99 -2.25
C PRO A 65 4.88 13.06 -2.39
N VAL A 66 4.29 12.77 -1.24
CA VAL A 66 3.63 11.51 -0.96
C VAL A 66 2.21 11.72 -0.44
N GLU A 67 1.23 11.25 -1.18
CA GLU A 67 -0.14 11.16 -0.69
C GLU A 67 -0.30 9.87 0.11
N SER A 68 -0.95 9.96 1.28
CA SER A 68 -1.13 8.82 2.19
C SER A 68 -2.59 8.43 2.36
N TYR A 69 -2.83 7.13 2.40
CA TYR A 69 -4.12 6.49 2.58
C TYR A 69 -4.05 5.51 3.75
N LEU A 70 -5.21 5.28 4.38
CA LEU A 70 -5.37 4.19 5.34
C LEU A 70 -6.05 3.02 4.63
N ALA A 71 -5.40 1.86 4.68
CA ALA A 71 -5.92 0.59 4.21
C ALA A 71 -6.26 -0.31 5.40
N VAL A 72 -7.37 -1.02 5.28
CA VAL A 72 -7.82 -2.00 6.27
C VAL A 72 -7.66 -3.38 5.67
N GLN A 73 -7.27 -4.33 6.51
CA GLN A 73 -7.18 -5.74 6.16
C GLN A 73 -8.48 -6.26 5.49
N ASP A 74 -8.30 -7.09 4.47
CA ASP A 74 -9.35 -7.72 3.65
C ASP A 74 -10.28 -6.73 2.93
N LYS A 75 -9.82 -5.47 2.79
CA LYS A 75 -10.42 -4.45 1.93
C LYS A 75 -9.46 -4.06 0.80
N THR A 76 -10.05 -3.72 -0.33
CA THR A 76 -9.31 -3.19 -1.48
C THR A 76 -9.27 -1.67 -1.39
N LEU A 77 -8.07 -1.10 -1.44
CA LEU A 77 -7.85 0.33 -1.58
C LEU A 77 -7.71 0.66 -3.07
N TYR A 78 -8.53 1.59 -3.55
CA TYR A 78 -8.45 2.14 -4.89
C TYR A 78 -7.80 3.52 -4.84
N ILE A 79 -6.79 3.72 -5.67
CA ILE A 79 -6.02 4.96 -5.77
C ILE A 79 -6.28 5.57 -7.15
N ASN A 80 -6.76 6.82 -7.20
CA ASN A 80 -7.14 7.54 -8.44
C ASN A 80 -6.20 8.68 -8.79
#